data_AF-A0A5B8VQU8-F1
#
_entry.id   AF-A0A5B8VQU8-F1
#
_cell.length_a   1.000
_cell.length_b   1.000
_cell.length_c   1.000
_cell.angle_alpha   90.00
_cell.angle_beta   90.00
_cell.angle_gamma   90.00
#
_symmetry.space_group_name_H-M   'P 1'
#
loop_
_entity.id
_entity.type
_entity.pdbx_description
1 polymer ?
#
loop_
_entity_poly.entity_id
_entity_poly.type
_entity_poly.pdbx_seq_one_letter_code
_entity_poly.pdbx_strand_id
1 'polypeptide(L)' 'MENNSMDLRSVIGWFFMIISVLLLIASFTTENGHEINLITGITFLIFGGVMYLLSRNGKKKAKAAKAAASKVE' A
#
# COMPACT_ATOMS: atom_id res chain seq x y z
N MET A 1 -16.32 -21.06 5.28
CA MET A 1 -15.83 -20.26 4.15
C MET A 1 -14.97 -19.15 4.74
N GLU A 2 -13.66 -19.25 4.53
CA GLU A 2 -12.70 -18.29 5.05
C GLU A 2 -12.91 -16.97 4.33
N ASN A 3 -13.59 -16.02 4.99
CA ASN A 3 -13.74 -14.67 4.45
C ASN A 3 -12.34 -14.04 4.40
N ASN A 4 -11.71 -14.14 3.23
CA ASN A 4 -10.53 -13.41 2.80
C ASN A 4 -10.84 -11.91 2.78
N SER A 5 -11.08 -11.34 3.96
CA SER A 5 -11.13 -9.90 4.18
C SER A 5 -9.70 -9.40 4.02
N MET A 6 -9.27 -9.26 2.76
CA MET A 6 -8.09 -8.48 2.44
C MET A 6 -8.29 -7.13 3.12
N ASP A 7 -7.45 -6.86 4.11
CA ASP A 7 -7.49 -5.65 4.92
C ASP A 7 -7.60 -4.45 3.96
N LEU A 8 -8.70 -3.69 4.05
CA LEU A 8 -9.03 -2.61 3.12
C LEU A 8 -7.83 -1.68 2.95
N ARG A 9 -7.08 -1.46 4.04
CA ARG A 9 -5.85 -0.67 4.07
C ARG A 9 -4.78 -1.20 3.11
N SER A 10 -4.65 -2.53 3.02
CA SER A 10 -3.72 -3.19 2.10
C SER A 10 -4.17 -3.01 0.66
N VAL A 11 -5.46 -3.16 0.37
CA VAL A 11 -6.02 -3.00 -0.99
C VAL A 11 -5.85 -1.56 -1.47
N ILE A 12 -6.18 -0.60 -0.61
CA ILE A 12 -6.00 0.83 -0.87
C ILE A 12 -4.52 1.18 -1.10
N GLY A 13 -3.61 0.61 -0.31
CA GLY A 13 -2.16 0.79 -0.52
C GLY A 13 -1.69 0.29 -1.88
N TRP A 14 -2.14 -0.89 -2.32
CA TRP A 14 -1.85 -1.42 -3.65
C TRP A 14 -2.41 -0.54 -4.77
N PHE A 15 -3.64 -0.03 -4.60
CA PHE A 15 -4.25 0.88 -5.56
C PHE A 15 -3.40 2.15 -5.76
N PHE A 16 -3.00 2.81 -4.67
CA PHE A 16 -2.16 4.01 -4.76
C PHE A 16 -0.77 3.73 -5.35
N MET A 17 -0.18 2.56 -5.09
CA MET A 17 1.08 2.15 -5.73
C MET A 17 0.93 1.98 -7.25
N ILE A 18 -0.16 1.38 -7.72
CA ILE A 18 -0.41 1.20 -9.16
C ILE A 18 -0.62 2.55 -9.83
N ILE A 19 -1.46 3.42 -9.26
CA ILE A 19 -1.69 4.77 -9.81
C ILE A 19 -0.41 5.61 -9.80
N SER A 20 0.41 5.51 -8.75
CA SER A 20 1.72 6.17 -8.69
C SER A 20 2.62 5.78 -9.87
N VAL A 21 2.74 4.49 -10.16
CA VAL A 21 3.57 4.01 -11.28
C VAL A 21 3.03 4.54 -12.61
N LEU A 22 1.71 4.54 -12.80
CA LEU A 22 1.09 5.10 -14.01
C LEU A 22 1.37 6.61 -14.16
N LEU A 23 1.30 7.37 -13.07
CA LEU A 23 1.61 8.82 -13.08
C LEU A 23 3.08 9.09 -13.34
N LEU A 24 3.99 8.29 -12.78
CA LEU A 24 5.43 8.43 -13.05
C LEU A 24 5.72 8.18 -14.53
N ILE A 25 5.16 7.12 -15.11
CA ILE A 25 5.26 6.83 -16.55
C ILE A 25 4.66 7.98 -17.37
N ALA A 26 3.47 8.46 -16.99
CA ALA A 26 2.80 9.57 -17.67
C ALA A 26 3.61 10.87 -17.60
N SER A 27 4.42 11.06 -16.56
CA SER A 27 5.33 12.20 -16.47
C SER A 27 6.39 12.13 -17.60
N PHE A 28 6.90 10.95 -17.96
CA PHE A 28 7.90 10.83 -19.02
C PHE A 28 7.32 10.86 -20.44
N THR A 29 6.03 10.62 -20.60
CA THR A 29 5.37 10.54 -21.91
C THR A 29 4.55 11.78 -22.28
N THR A 30 4.25 12.66 -21.32
CA THR A 30 3.39 13.83 -21.54
C THR A 30 4.17 15.12 -21.29
N GLU A 31 4.30 15.97 -22.31
CA GLU A 31 4.98 17.28 -22.16
C GLU A 31 4.17 18.25 -21.28
N ASN A 32 2.84 18.21 -21.38
CA ASN A 32 1.96 19.02 -20.53
C ASN A 32 1.66 18.31 -19.22
N GLY A 33 1.95 18.97 -18.10
CA GLY A 33 1.68 18.44 -16.77
C GLY A 33 2.75 17.48 -16.22
N HIS A 34 3.95 17.45 -16.84
CA HIS A 34 5.10 16.67 -16.36
C HIS A 34 5.34 16.84 -14.86
N GLU A 35 5.48 18.09 -14.39
CA GLU A 35 5.77 18.40 -12.98
C GLU A 35 4.67 17.90 -12.05
N ILE A 36 3.39 18.08 -12.44
CA ILE A 36 2.24 17.65 -11.65
C ILE A 36 2.21 16.12 -11.56
N ASN A 37 2.43 15.43 -12.68
CA ASN A 37 2.45 13.97 -12.75
C ASN A 37 3.61 13.39 -11.93
N LEU A 38 4.78 14.01 -11.98
CA LEU A 38 5.96 13.61 -11.21
C LEU A 38 5.71 13.78 -9.70
N ILE A 39 5.28 14.98 -9.27
CA ILE A 39 5.05 15.29 -7.85
C ILE A 39 3.92 14.42 -7.28
N THR A 40 2.81 14.28 -8.01
CA THR A 40 1.68 13.45 -7.59
C THR A 40 2.06 11.98 -7.55
N GLY A 41 2.78 11.49 -8.57
CA GLY A 41 3.30 10.13 -8.64
C GLY A 41 4.22 9.79 -7.47
N ILE A 42 5.19 10.65 -7.15
CA ILE A 42 6.09 10.48 -6.00
C ILE A 42 5.31 10.52 -4.68
N THR A 43 4.37 11.45 -4.52
CA THR A 43 3.55 11.57 -3.31
C THR A 43 2.73 10.30 -3.05
N PHE A 44 2.08 9.77 -4.09
CA PHE A 44 1.34 8.51 -4.01
C PHE A 44 2.25 7.30 -3.80
N LEU A 45 3.48 7.32 -4.32
CA LEU A 45 4.46 6.27 -4.08
C LEU A 45 4.83 6.19 -2.60
N ILE A 46 5.14 7.35 -2.00
CA ILE A 46 5.49 7.44 -0.58
C ILE A 46 4.29 7.03 0.27
N PHE A 47 3.09 7.54 -0.02
CA PHE A 47 1.88 7.20 0.72
C PHE A 47 1.53 5.71 0.62
N GLY A 48 1.55 5.14 -0.59
CA GLY A 48 1.32 3.72 -0.84
C GLY A 48 2.37 2.84 -0.14
N GLY A 49 3.65 3.24 -0.20
CA GLY A 49 4.74 2.56 0.50
C GLY A 49 4.58 2.57 2.03
N VAL A 50 4.20 3.70 2.61
CA VAL A 50 3.91 3.82 4.05
C VAL A 50 2.73 2.94 4.44
N MET A 51 1.62 2.99 3.69
CA MET A 51 0.45 2.12 3.91
C MET A 51 0.80 0.64 3.83
N TYR A 52 1.62 0.24 2.86
CA TYR A 52 2.11 -1.13 2.71
C TYR A 52 2.96 -1.57 3.90
N LEU A 53 3.91 -0.73 4.35
CA LEU A 53 4.75 -0.99 5.52
C LEU A 53 3.91 -1.13 6.80
N LEU A 54 2.95 -0.24 7.01
CA LEU A 54 2.03 -0.29 8.16
C LEU A 54 1.15 -1.54 8.14
N SER A 55 0.65 -1.94 6.98
CA SER A 55 -0.10 -3.20 6.78
C SER A 55 0.76 -4.44 7.13
N ARG A 56 2.03 -4.45 6.70
CA ARG A 56 2.98 -5.53 7.00
C ARG A 56 3.28 -5.66 8.50
N ASN A 57 3.42 -4.54 9.20
CA ASN A 57 3.65 -4.53 10.64
C ASN A 57 2.41 -4.94 11.43
N GLY A 58 1.21 -4.59 10.95
CA GLY A 58 -0.07 -5.07 11.51
C GLY A 58 -0.20 -6.59 11.45
N LYS A 59 0.17 -7.22 10.32
CA LYS A 59 0.14 -8.69 10.17
C LYS A 59 1.14 -9.41 11.08
N LYS A 60 2.32 -8.84 11.33
CA LYS A 60 3.29 -9.40 12.30
C LYS A 60 2.75 -9.37 13.73
N LYS A 61 2.12 -8.26 14.14
CA LYS A 61 1.49 -8.16 15.47
C LYS A 61 0.28 -9.08 15.63
N ALA A 62 -0.57 -9.19 14.61
CA ALA A 62 -1.72 -10.09 14.61
C ALA A 62 -1.30 -11.58 14.68
N LYS A 63 -0.23 -11.96 13.95
CA LYS A 63 0.32 -13.32 14.01
C LYS A 63 0.97 -13.64 15.36
N ALA A 64 1.67 -12.67 15.96
CA ALA A 64 2.25 -12.82 17.29
C ALA A 64 1.18 -12.91 18.40
N ALA A 65 0.11 -12.11 18.32
CA ALA A 65 -1.01 -12.18 19.26
C ALA A 65 -1.77 -13.51 19.16
N LYS A 66 -1.98 -14.03 17.93
CA LYS A 66 -2.63 -15.33 17.71
C LYS A 66 -1.79 -16.51 18.20
N ALA A 67 -0.45 -16.42 18.09
CA ALA A 67 0.47 -17.43 18.62
C ALA A 67 0.62 -17.39 20.15
N ALA A 68 0.44 -16.22 20.77
CA ALA A 68 0.42 -16.10 22.23
C ALA A 68 -0.87 -16.66 22.83
N ALA A 69 -2.02 -16.44 22.18
CA ALA A 69 -3.31 -16.95 22.63
C ALA A 69 -3.40 -18.50 22.57
N SER A 70 -2.80 -19.15 21.56
CA SER A 70 -2.85 -20.62 21.45
C SER A 70 -1.86 -21.38 22.34
N LYS A 71 -1.01 -20.68 23.09
CA LYS A 71 -0.09 -21.30 24.07
C LYS A 71 -0.64 -21.28 25.50
N VAL A 72 -1.80 -20.67 25.70
CA VAL A 72 -2.48 -20.54 27.00
C VAL A 72 -3.66 -21.52 27.11
N GLU A 73 -4.03 -22.19 26.01
CA GLU A 73 -4.95 -23.34 26.00
C GLU A 73 -4.21 -24.67 26.19
#